data_AF-A0A950E4Q7-F1
#
_entry.id   AF-A0A950E4Q7-F1
#
_cell.length_a   1.000
_cell.length_b   1.000
_cell.length_c   1.000
_cell.angle_alpha   90.00
_cell.angle_beta   90.00
_cell.angle_gamma   90.00
#
_symmetry.space_group_name_H-M   'P 1'
#
loop_
_entity.id
_entity.type
_entity.pdbx_description
1 polymer ?
#
loop_
_entity_poly.entity_id
_entity_poly.type
_entity_poly.pdbx_seq_one_letter_code
_entity_poly.pdbx_strand_id
1 'polypeptide(L)'
;MRHAVKVEQTIQEWGNGLGVRITAPVAKAARLVRGVPVTVEVVDGGVLVRVAGRPKLTLAQKLKAFDPKLHGGEAMASGRVGAEVF
;
A
#
# COMPACT_ATOMS: atom_id res chain seq x y z
N MET A 1 8.08 7.23 -18.78
CA MET A 1 7.57 6.11 -19.61
C MET A 1 7.01 5.04 -18.67
N ARG A 2 5.73 4.68 -18.79
CA ARG A 2 5.16 3.58 -17.99
C ARG A 2 5.64 2.27 -18.61
N HIS A 3 6.53 1.55 -17.94
CA HIS A 3 6.92 0.21 -18.38
C HIS A 3 5.74 -0.73 -18.17
N ALA A 4 5.07 -1.10 -19.27
CA ALA A 4 4.10 -2.19 -19.25
C ALA A 4 4.88 -3.51 -19.19
N VAL A 5 4.88 -4.15 -18.02
CA VAL A 5 5.42 -5.50 -17.87
C VAL A 5 4.30 -6.48 -18.22
N LYS A 6 4.37 -7.09 -19.40
CA LYS A 6 3.45 -8.17 -19.82
C LYS A 6 4.08 -9.52 -19.48
N VAL A 7 3.32 -10.40 -18.83
CA VAL A 7 3.69 -11.80 -18.57
C VAL A 7 2.48 -12.66 -18.90
N GLU A 8 2.68 -13.72 -19.68
CA GLU A 8 1.63 -14.68 -20.01
C GLU A 8 1.67 -15.82 -18.99
N GLN A 9 0.53 -16.10 -18.35
CA GLN A 9 0.39 -17.12 -17.32
C GLN A 9 -1.02 -17.70 -17.37
N THR A 10 -1.15 -18.98 -17.01
CA THR A 10 -2.44 -19.65 -16.88
C THR A 10 -2.96 -19.51 -15.45
N ILE A 11 -4.25 -19.27 -15.29
CA ILE A 11 -4.92 -19.28 -13.99
C ILE A 11 -4.70 -20.65 -13.32
N GLN A 12 -4.35 -20.64 -12.05
CA GLN A 12 -4.12 -21.85 -11.24
C GLN A 12 -5.22 -22.00 -10.19
N GLU A 13 -5.40 -23.21 -9.68
CA GLU A 13 -6.21 -23.44 -8.48
C GLU A 13 -5.44 -23.02 -7.23
N TRP A 14 -6.11 -22.33 -6.30
CA TRP A 14 -5.57 -21.97 -4.99
C TRP A 14 -6.64 -22.10 -3.92
N GLY A 15 -6.60 -23.21 -3.18
CA GLY A 15 -7.64 -23.56 -2.21
C GLY A 15 -8.99 -23.73 -2.92
N ASN A 16 -10.00 -22.98 -2.47
CA ASN A 16 -11.35 -23.01 -3.03
C ASN A 16 -11.57 -22.00 -4.16
N GLY A 17 -10.50 -21.44 -4.72
CA GLY A 17 -10.58 -20.36 -5.70
C GLY A 17 -9.50 -20.42 -6.77
N LEU A 18 -9.50 -19.40 -7.62
CA LEU A 18 -8.55 -19.22 -8.72
C LEU A 18 -7.47 -18.22 -8.33
N GLY A 19 -6.23 -18.47 -8.76
CA GLY A 19 -5.07 -17.64 -8.47
C GLY A 19 -4.24 -17.35 -9.72
N VAL A 20 -3.70 -16.13 -9.79
CA VAL A 20 -2.67 -15.75 -10.76
C VAL A 20 -1.44 -15.29 -9.98
N ARG A 21 -0.28 -15.84 -10.32
CA ARG A 21 0.98 -15.49 -9.64
C ARG A 21 1.45 -14.10 -10.10
N ILE A 22 1.63 -13.19 -9.14
CA ILE A 22 2.27 -11.91 -9.40
C ILE A 22 3.79 -12.09 -9.23
N THR A 23 4.51 -12.22 -10.35
CA THR A 23 5.97 -12.40 -10.34
C THR A 23 6.69 -11.15 -9.84
N ALA A 24 7.93 -11.29 -9.37
CA ALA A 24 8.69 -10.18 -8.80
C ALA A 24 8.79 -8.94 -9.70
N PRO A 25 9.01 -9.05 -11.03
CA PRO A 25 9.01 -7.89 -11.93
C PRO A 25 7.66 -7.16 -11.98
N VAL A 26 6.56 -7.92 -12.04
CA VAL A 26 5.19 -7.36 -12.08
C VAL A 26 4.86 -6.71 -10.74
N ALA A 27 5.17 -7.36 -9.62
CA ALA A 27 4.95 -6.82 -8.28
C ALA A 27 5.69 -5.49 -8.08
N LYS A 28 6.96 -5.42 -8.49
CA LYS A 28 7.78 -4.21 -8.40
C LYS A 28 7.22 -3.08 -9.28
N ALA A 29 6.82 -3.38 -10.51
CA ALA A 29 6.22 -2.40 -11.42
C ALA A 29 4.87 -1.88 -10.91
N ALA A 30 4.05 -2.74 -10.32
CA ALA A 30 2.74 -2.40 -9.76
C ALA A 30 2.78 -1.86 -8.32
N ARG A 31 3.98 -1.79 -7.70
CA ARG A 31 4.19 -1.41 -6.28
C ARG A 31 3.35 -2.27 -5.31
N LEU A 32 3.19 -3.54 -5.64
CA LEU A 32 2.53 -4.52 -4.78
C LEU A 32 3.56 -5.11 -3.82
N VAL A 33 3.23 -5.08 -2.53
CA VAL A 33 4.02 -5.71 -1.45
C VAL A 33 3.12 -6.64 -0.66
N ARG A 34 3.71 -7.63 0.01
CA ARG A 34 2.96 -8.58 0.84
C ARG A 34 2.14 -7.81 1.90
N GLY A 35 0.86 -8.15 2.02
CA GLY A 35 -0.05 -7.56 3.01
C GLY A 35 -0.64 -6.21 2.63
N VAL A 36 -0.32 -5.67 1.44
CA VAL A 36 -1.02 -4.47 0.95
C VAL A 36 -2.47 -4.83 0.61
N PRO A 37 -3.47 -4.06 1.09
CA PRO A 37 -4.84 -4.26 0.67
C PRO A 37 -4.99 -3.89 -0.81
N VAL A 38 -5.77 -4.67 -1.55
CA VAL A 38 -6.04 -4.47 -2.98
C VAL A 38 -7.53 -4.48 -3.26
N THR A 39 -7.96 -3.72 -4.26
CA THR A 39 -9.28 -3.87 -4.88
C THR A 39 -9.14 -4.67 -6.17
N VAL A 40 -10.13 -5.53 -6.41
CA VAL A 40 -10.24 -6.34 -7.61
C VAL A 40 -11.58 -6.01 -8.25
N GLU A 41 -11.55 -5.48 -9.47
CA GLU A 41 -12.73 -5.03 -10.21
C GLU A 41 -12.80 -5.74 -11.56
N VAL A 42 -13.99 -6.16 -11.96
CA VAL A 42 -14.23 -6.65 -13.33
C VAL A 42 -14.49 -5.44 -14.21
N VAL A 43 -13.73 -5.34 -15.30
CA VAL A 43 -13.84 -4.26 -16.29
C VAL A 43 -13.94 -4.87 -17.69
N ASP A 44 -14.29 -4.08 -18.68
CA ASP A 44 -14.31 -4.55 -20.06
C ASP A 44 -12.93 -5.09 -20.48
N GLY A 45 -12.90 -6.34 -20.91
CA GLY A 45 -11.67 -7.01 -21.33
C GLY A 45 -10.83 -7.63 -20.22
N GLY A 46 -11.27 -7.62 -18.95
CA GLY A 46 -10.61 -8.42 -17.91
C GLY A 46 -10.84 -7.99 -16.47
N VAL A 47 -9.84 -8.27 -15.64
CA VAL A 47 -9.85 -7.97 -14.21
C VAL A 47 -8.75 -6.95 -13.90
N LEU A 48 -9.12 -5.90 -13.18
CA LEU A 48 -8.22 -4.85 -12.74
C LEU A 48 -7.93 -4.98 -11.25
N VAL A 49 -6.65 -5.14 -10.91
CA VAL A 49 -6.17 -5.18 -9.53
C VAL A 49 -5.44 -3.88 -9.22
N ARG A 50 -5.86 -3.18 -8.16
CA ARG A 50 -5.24 -1.91 -7.71
C ARG A 50 -4.95 -1.96 -6.22
N VAL A 51 -3.92 -1.23 -5.79
CA VAL A 51 -3.70 -0.99 -4.36
C VAL A 51 -4.92 -0.25 -3.83
N ALA A 52 -5.60 -0.84 -2.86
CA ALA A 52 -6.61 -0.15 -2.10
C ALA A 52 -5.86 0.90 -1.28
N GLY A 53 -6.04 2.17 -1.60
CA GLY A 53 -5.48 3.23 -0.77
C GLY A 53 -5.89 3.01 0.69
N ARG A 54 -5.03 3.40 1.65
CA ARG A 54 -5.49 3.44 3.05
C ARG A 54 -6.82 4.20 3.07
N PRO A 55 -7.86 3.69 3.74
CA PRO A 55 -9.11 4.42 3.86
C PRO A 55 -8.78 5.84 4.30
N LYS A 56 -9.15 6.83 3.48
CA LYS A 56 -9.04 8.22 3.89
C LYS A 56 -10.06 8.40 5.01
N LEU A 57 -9.61 8.21 6.25
CA LEU A 57 -10.44 8.42 7.43
C LEU A 57 -10.96 9.86 7.38
N THR A 58 -12.26 10.01 7.59
CA THR A 58 -12.87 11.33 7.83
C THR A 58 -12.25 11.96 9.08
N LEU A 59 -12.38 13.28 9.24
CA LEU A 59 -11.91 13.97 10.46
C LEU A 59 -12.47 13.31 11.73
N ALA A 60 -13.78 13.03 11.75
CA ALA A 60 -14.43 12.37 12.88
C ALA A 60 -13.83 11.00 13.21
N GLN A 61 -13.52 10.18 12.19
CA GLN A 61 -12.89 8.88 12.38
C GLN A 61 -11.44 8.99 12.87
N LYS A 62 -10.68 9.99 12.38
CA LYS A 62 -9.33 10.27 12.87
C LYS A 62 -9.33 10.66 14.34
N LEU A 63 -10.25 11.54 14.74
CA LEU A 63 -10.42 11.95 16.14
C LEU A 63 -10.81 10.78 17.04
N LYS A 64 -11.69 9.88 16.57
CA LYS A 64 -12.07 8.67 17.31
C LYS A 64 -10.90 7.69 17.49
N ALA A 65 -9.99 7.61 16.52
CA ALA A 65 -8.81 6.74 16.59
C ALA A 65 -7.62 7.38 17.35
N PHE A 66 -7.72 8.64 17.75
CA PHE A 66 -6.67 9.36 18.45
C PHE A 66 -6.63 8.98 19.94
N ASP A 67 -5.62 8.22 20.34
CA ASP A 67 -5.25 8.03 21.75
C ASP A 67 -4.29 9.15 22.22
N PRO A 68 -4.69 10.03 23.15
CA PRO A 68 -3.85 11.13 23.66
C PRO A 68 -2.57 10.67 24.38
N LYS A 69 -2.53 9.46 24.94
CA LYS A 69 -1.34 8.94 25.62
C LYS A 69 -0.29 8.44 24.62
N LEU A 70 -0.74 7.89 23.50
CA LEU A 70 0.14 7.37 22.44
C LEU A 70 0.52 8.44 21.40
N HIS A 71 -0.41 9.32 21.06
CA HIS A 71 -0.28 10.28 19.96
C HIS A 71 -0.19 11.74 20.42
N GLY A 72 -0.38 12.01 21.71
CA GLY A 72 -0.20 13.35 22.28
C GLY A 72 1.27 13.72 22.47
N GLY A 73 1.49 14.97 22.85
CA GLY A 73 2.83 15.53 23.04
C GLY A 73 3.43 16.09 21.74
N GLU A 74 4.09 17.24 21.85
CA GLU A 74 4.87 17.78 20.74
C GLU A 74 6.28 17.17 20.80
N ALA A 75 6.61 16.33 19.82
CA ALA A 75 7.96 15.81 19.68
C ALA A 75 8.85 16.84 18.98
N MET A 76 9.58 17.63 19.77
CA MET A 76 10.56 18.62 19.30
C MET A 76 11.98 18.04 19.27
N ALA A 77 12.13 16.78 18.86
CA ALA A 77 13.45 16.17 18.72
C ALA A 77 14.16 16.79 17.51
N SER A 78 15.01 17.79 17.78
CA SER A 78 15.90 18.40 16.78
C SER A 78 17.35 17.99 17.04
N GLY A 79 18.09 17.74 15.95
CA GLY A 79 19.56 17.69 16.01
C GLY A 79 20.16 19.08 16.14
N ARG A 80 21.48 19.16 16.36
CA ARG A 80 22.20 20.43 16.32
C ARG A 80 22.11 21.02 14.91
N VAL A 81 21.72 22.29 14.83
CA VAL A 81 21.69 23.05 13.57
C VAL A 81 22.63 24.24 13.76
N GLY A 82 23.95 24.00 13.75
CA GLY A 82 24.95 25.06 13.92
C GLY A 82 26.27 24.61 14.56
N ALA A 83 27.11 25.60 14.90
CA ALA A 83 28.45 25.43 15.47
C ALA A 83 28.44 25.41 17.01
N GLU A 84 27.55 24.62 17.63
CA GLU A 84 27.51 24.48 19.08
C GLU A 84 28.71 23.61 19.53
N VAL A 85 29.72 24.26 20.11
CA VAL A 85 30.90 23.64 20.73
C VAL A 85 30.67 23.53 22.23
N PHE A 86 31.10 22.41 22.83
CA PHE A 86 30.85 22.03 24.24
C PHE A 86 31.40 23.03 25.26
#